data_AF-A0A3Q4HVT8-F1
#
_entry.id   AF-A0A3Q4HVT8-F1
#
_cell.length_a   1.000
_cell.length_b   1.000
_cell.length_c   1.000
_cell.angle_alpha   90.00
_cell.angle_beta   90.00
_cell.angle_gamma   90.00
#
_symmetry.space_group_name_H-M   'P 1'
#
loop_
_entity.id
_entity.type
_entity.pdbx_description
1 polymer ?
#
loop_
_entity_poly.entity_id
_entity_poly.type
_entity_poly.pdbx_seq_one_letter_code
_entity_poly.pdbx_strand_id
1 'polypeptide(L)'
;MATSDGRDYFQRTSLFWMVTISVSLIYFACTVFAPDVVPFELLGPFGTFSKNLADNHPDLLYKGWWLTCAIHLCEALVALKLCSNKGIKDMSTRCLWFIQTFLFGFASLHLLIKYDPERSKQD
;
A
#
# COMPACT_ATOMS: atom_id res chain seq x y z
N MET A 1 6.81 -29.75 -11.22
CA MET A 1 5.45 -30.05 -10.73
C MET A 1 5.47 -29.69 -9.25
N ALA A 2 5.13 -28.43 -8.92
CA ALA A 2 5.14 -27.96 -7.54
C ALA A 2 3.81 -28.37 -6.89
N THR A 3 3.90 -29.16 -5.83
CA THR A 3 2.75 -29.49 -4.99
C THR A 3 2.22 -28.18 -4.41
N SER A 4 1.03 -27.75 -4.84
CA SER A 4 0.31 -26.60 -4.29
C SER A 4 -0.25 -26.95 -2.92
N ASP A 5 0.64 -27.24 -1.98
CA ASP A 5 0.28 -27.12 -0.58
C ASP A 5 0.10 -25.62 -0.34
N GLY A 6 -1.04 -25.15 0.16
CA GLY A 6 -1.38 -23.73 0.34
C GLY A 6 -0.48 -22.94 1.31
N ARG A 7 0.75 -23.41 1.53
CA ARG A 7 1.81 -22.91 2.40
C ARG A 7 2.58 -21.72 1.83
N ASP A 8 2.55 -21.51 0.50
CA ASP A 8 3.33 -20.49 -0.22
C ASP A 8 2.46 -19.57 -1.10
N TYR A 9 1.23 -19.26 -0.66
CA TYR A 9 0.31 -18.43 -1.43
C TYR A 9 0.74 -16.95 -1.44
N PHE A 10 1.00 -16.41 -2.62
CA PHE A 10 1.19 -14.99 -2.88
C PHE A 10 0.37 -14.54 -4.08
N GLN A 11 -0.40 -13.47 -3.93
CA GLN A 11 -1.14 -12.85 -5.02
C GLN A 11 -0.71 -11.40 -5.17
N ARG A 12 -0.31 -11.04 -6.39
CA ARG A 12 0.07 -9.67 -6.71
C ARG A 12 -1.14 -8.74 -6.73
N THR A 13 -1.01 -7.54 -6.17
CA THR A 13 -1.96 -6.45 -6.35
C THR A 13 -2.15 -6.13 -7.85
N SER A 14 -3.36 -5.71 -8.24
CA SER A 14 -3.61 -5.37 -9.65
C SER A 14 -2.76 -4.17 -10.09
N LEU A 15 -2.35 -4.14 -11.36
CA LEU A 15 -1.55 -3.04 -11.90
C LEU A 15 -2.23 -1.68 -11.75
N PHE A 16 -3.56 -1.66 -11.90
CA PHE A 16 -4.36 -0.46 -11.68
C PHE A 16 -4.13 0.14 -10.29
N TRP A 17 -4.22 -0.69 -9.24
CA TRP A 17 -4.01 -0.24 -7.86
C TRP A 17 -2.54 0.10 -7.58
N MET A 18 -1.60 -0.67 -8.12
CA MET A 18 -0.17 -0.39 -7.97
C MET A 18 0.17 1.00 -8.51
N VAL A 19 -0.24 1.30 -9.75
CA VAL A 19 0.03 2.60 -10.38
C VAL A 19 -0.67 3.73 -9.63
N THR A 20 -1.95 3.56 -9.30
CA THR A 20 -2.74 4.60 -8.62
C THR A 20 -2.11 4.99 -7.27
N ILE A 21 -1.75 4.01 -6.45
CA ILE A 21 -1.18 4.27 -5.12
C ILE A 21 0.23 4.84 -5.23
N SER A 22 1.07 4.31 -6.13
CA SER A 22 2.41 4.85 -6.34
C SER A 22 2.37 6.32 -6.79
N VAL A 23 1.54 6.65 -7.77
CA VAL A 23 1.39 8.04 -8.23
C VAL A 23 0.86 8.93 -7.10
N SER A 24 -0.09 8.45 -6.31
CA SER A 24 -0.67 9.20 -5.18
C SER A 24 0.37 9.48 -4.09
N LEU A 25 1.17 8.47 -3.71
CA LEU A 25 2.23 8.64 -2.70
C LEU A 25 3.36 9.52 -3.19
N ILE A 26 3.77 9.39 -4.45
CA ILE A 26 4.79 10.26 -5.05
C ILE A 26 4.29 11.70 -5.09
N TYR A 27 3.06 11.92 -5.58
CA TYR A 27 2.45 13.25 -5.59
C TYR A 27 2.38 13.86 -4.19
N PHE A 28 1.95 13.08 -3.20
CA PHE A 28 1.86 13.57 -1.83
C PHE A 28 3.25 13.88 -1.25
N ALA A 29 4.25 13.01 -1.46
CA ALA A 29 5.63 13.23 -1.05
C ALA A 29 6.21 14.50 -1.69
N CYS A 30 6.03 14.70 -3.00
CA CYS A 30 6.45 15.91 -3.68
C CYS A 30 5.73 17.14 -3.11
N THR A 31 4.43 17.07 -2.87
CA THR A 31 3.66 18.18 -2.28
C THR A 31 4.17 18.54 -0.88
N VAL A 32 4.60 17.55 -0.08
CA VAL A 32 5.11 17.76 1.29
C VAL A 32 6.55 18.27 1.31
N PHE A 33 7.44 17.67 0.50
CA PHE A 33 8.89 17.85 0.63
C PHE A 33 9.54 18.68 -0.48
N ALA A 34 8.88 18.79 -1.63
CA ALA A 34 9.38 19.52 -2.79
C ALA A 34 8.22 20.12 -3.60
N PRO A 35 7.39 21.00 -3.00
CA PRO A 35 6.19 21.52 -3.65
C PRO A 35 6.50 22.25 -4.97
N ASP A 36 7.70 22.84 -5.09
CA ASP A 36 8.16 23.54 -6.30
C ASP A 36 8.23 22.66 -7.56
N VAL A 37 8.38 21.34 -7.40
CA VAL A 37 8.40 20.41 -8.56
C VAL A 37 7.00 19.98 -9.00
N VAL A 38 5.97 20.29 -8.21
CA VAL A 38 4.60 19.88 -8.48
C VAL A 38 3.93 20.92 -9.38
N PRO A 39 3.46 20.55 -10.58
CA PRO A 39 2.81 21.49 -11.49
C PRO A 39 1.35 21.71 -11.09
N PHE A 40 1.11 22.35 -9.95
CA PHE A 40 -0.24 22.56 -9.40
C PHE A 40 -1.20 23.20 -10.40
N GLU A 41 -0.73 24.12 -11.24
CA GLU A 41 -1.55 24.82 -12.23
C GLU A 41 -2.16 23.88 -13.29
N LEU A 42 -1.53 22.72 -13.57
CA LEU A 42 -2.04 21.72 -14.53
C LEU A 42 -3.13 20.82 -13.93
N LEU A 43 -3.29 20.82 -12.60
CA LEU A 43 -4.22 19.94 -11.88
C LEU A 43 -5.58 20.62 -11.60
N GLY A 44 -5.78 21.84 -12.12
CA GLY A 44 -7.02 22.59 -11.96
C GLY A 44 -7.39 22.81 -10.49
N PRO A 45 -8.67 22.67 -10.10
CA PRO A 45 -9.11 22.93 -8.73
C PRO A 45 -8.38 22.10 -7.66
N PHE A 46 -8.02 20.85 -7.97
CA PHE A 46 -7.28 19.98 -7.06
C PHE A 46 -5.85 20.50 -6.83
N GLY A 47 -5.23 21.05 -7.86
CA GLY A 47 -3.93 21.71 -7.78
C GLY A 47 -3.96 22.94 -6.90
N THR A 48 -4.94 23.84 -7.10
CA THR A 48 -5.12 25.03 -6.25
C THR A 48 -5.31 24.65 -4.77
N PHE A 49 -6.12 23.62 -4.50
CA PHE A 49 -6.30 23.10 -3.14
C PHE A 49 -4.99 22.57 -2.54
N SER A 50 -4.27 21.75 -3.29
CA SER A 50 -3.01 21.13 -2.84
C SER A 50 -1.92 22.19 -2.60
N LYS A 51 -1.81 23.17 -3.49
CA LYS A 51 -0.92 24.33 -3.35
C LYS A 51 -1.25 25.14 -2.10
N ASN A 52 -2.54 25.42 -1.87
CA ASN A 52 -2.98 26.11 -0.66
C ASN A 52 -2.60 25.35 0.62
N LEU A 53 -2.70 24.02 0.63
CA LEU A 53 -2.22 23.21 1.75
C LEU A 53 -0.70 23.28 1.91
N ALA A 54 0.05 23.25 0.82
CA ALA A 54 1.51 23.34 0.83
C ALA A 54 1.99 24.69 1.38
N ASP A 55 1.38 25.78 0.91
CA ASP A 55 1.79 27.14 1.24
C ASP A 55 1.32 27.56 2.64
N ASN A 56 0.08 27.21 3.01
CA ASN A 56 -0.55 27.72 4.23
C ASN A 56 -0.63 26.70 5.38
N HIS A 57 -0.50 25.40 5.09
CA HIS A 57 -0.64 24.33 6.08
C HIS A 57 0.44 23.22 5.97
N PRO A 58 1.74 23.56 5.85
CA PRO A 58 2.80 22.57 5.67
C PRO A 58 2.91 21.58 6.84
N ASP A 59 2.67 22.03 8.08
CA ASP A 59 2.66 21.17 9.26
C ASP A 59 1.59 20.07 9.18
N LEU A 60 0.43 20.39 8.60
CA LEU A 60 -0.66 19.43 8.42
C LEU A 60 -0.25 18.36 7.39
N LEU A 61 0.37 18.77 6.29
CA LEU A 61 0.87 17.85 5.26
C LEU A 61 1.97 16.94 5.81
N TYR A 62 2.91 17.48 6.59
CA TYR A 62 3.98 16.69 7.22
C TYR A 62 3.43 15.66 8.21
N LYS A 63 2.47 16.05 9.06
CA LYS A 63 1.77 15.11 9.95
C LYS A 63 0.99 14.06 9.16
N GLY A 64 0.32 14.47 8.08
CA GLY A 64 -0.38 13.59 7.17
C GLY A 64 0.55 12.54 6.55
N TRP A 65 1.74 12.94 6.11
CA TRP A 65 2.74 12.04 5.54
C TRP A 65 3.14 10.94 6.53
N TRP A 66 3.46 11.32 7.77
CA TRP A 66 3.81 10.36 8.82
C TRP A 66 2.63 9.46 9.19
N LEU A 67 1.41 9.99 9.19
CA LEU A 67 0.20 9.20 9.41
C LEU A 67 0.00 8.16 8.29
N THR A 68 0.15 8.55 7.03
CA THR A 68 0.09 7.62 5.88
C THR A 68 1.15 6.52 6.00
N CYS A 69 2.40 6.88 6.32
CA CYS A 69 3.47 5.91 6.56
C CYS A 69 3.10 4.94 7.70
N ALA A 70 2.55 5.45 8.80
CA ALA A 70 2.13 4.65 9.95
C ALA A 70 0.98 3.68 9.59
N ILE A 71 -0.01 4.14 8.81
CA ILE A 71 -1.12 3.29 8.34
C ILE A 71 -0.58 2.15 7.48
N HIS A 72 0.25 2.44 6.48
CA HIS A 72 0.85 1.42 5.61
C HIS A 72 1.71 0.41 6.40
N LEU A 73 2.48 0.89 7.39
CA LEU A 73 3.24 0.02 8.28
C LEU A 73 2.32 -0.89 9.10
N CYS A 74 1.26 -0.34 9.70
CA CYS A 74 0.26 -1.11 10.44
C CYS A 74 -0.39 -2.20 9.55
N GLU A 75 -0.79 -1.84 8.34
CA GLU A 75 -1.36 -2.80 7.37
C GLU A 75 -0.37 -3.90 7.02
N ALA A 76 0.91 -3.57 6.82
CA ALA A 76 1.95 -4.54 6.53
C ALA A 76 2.20 -5.51 7.71
N LEU A 77 2.19 -5.00 8.95
CA LEU A 77 2.27 -5.83 10.15
C LEU A 77 1.04 -6.74 10.31
N VAL A 78 -0.16 -6.23 10.01
CA VAL A 78 -1.38 -7.03 9.96
C VAL A 78 -1.27 -8.13 8.91
N ALA A 79 -0.73 -7.84 7.72
CA ALA A 79 -0.51 -8.84 6.68
C ALA A 79 0.44 -9.96 7.15
N LEU A 80 1.54 -9.64 7.85
CA LEU A 80 2.45 -10.64 8.42
C LEU A 80 1.77 -11.55 9.44
N LYS A 81 0.91 -11.00 10.29
CA LYS A 81 0.12 -11.76 11.26
C LYS A 81 -0.92 -12.62 10.56
N LEU A 82 -1.61 -12.07 9.56
CA LEU A 82 -2.64 -12.78 8.80
C LEU A 82 -2.06 -13.94 7.99
N CYS A 83 -0.87 -13.78 7.41
CA CYS A 83 -0.14 -14.88 6.78
C CYS A 83 0.09 -16.04 7.77
N SER A 84 0.56 -15.73 8.98
CA SER A 84 0.78 -16.73 10.03
C SER A 84 -0.52 -17.43 10.42
N ASN A 85 -1.61 -16.68 10.57
CA ASN A 85 -2.92 -17.23 10.92
C ASN A 85 -3.49 -18.13 9.82
N LYS A 86 -3.20 -17.83 8.56
CA LYS A 86 -3.64 -18.63 7.39
C LYS A 86 -2.69 -19.79 7.06
N GLY A 87 -1.68 -20.03 7.90
CA GLY A 87 -0.75 -21.16 7.74
C GLY A 87 0.32 -20.97 6.67
N ILE A 88 0.55 -19.75 6.19
CA ILE A 88 1.65 -19.41 5.29
C ILE A 88 2.94 -19.40 6.12
N LYS A 89 3.78 -20.41 5.92
CA LYS A 89 4.99 -20.66 6.74
C LYS A 89 6.26 -20.15 6.07
N ASP A 90 6.27 -20.03 4.75
CA ASP A 90 7.45 -19.58 4.01
C ASP A 90 7.75 -18.10 4.30
N MET A 91 8.99 -17.85 4.73
CA MET A 91 9.44 -16.50 5.10
C MET A 91 9.48 -15.57 3.89
N SER A 92 9.84 -16.11 2.71
CA SER A 92 9.94 -15.32 1.48
C SER A 92 8.56 -14.79 1.09
N THR A 93 7.55 -15.66 1.11
CA THR A 93 6.15 -15.33 0.83
C THR A 93 5.59 -14.30 1.82
N ARG A 94 5.88 -14.46 3.11
CA ARG A 94 5.49 -13.48 4.14
C ARG A 94 6.16 -12.13 3.92
N CYS A 95 7.43 -12.13 3.54
CA CYS A 95 8.17 -10.92 3.20
C CYS A 95 7.56 -10.23 1.97
N LEU A 96 7.20 -10.98 0.93
CA LEU A 96 6.50 -10.43 -0.25
C LEU A 96 5.16 -9.80 0.13
N TRP A 97 4.35 -10.44 0.97
CA TRP A 97 3.11 -9.86 1.48
C TRP A 97 3.34 -8.60 2.31
N PHE A 98 4.38 -8.57 3.15
CA PHE A 98 4.75 -7.39 3.92
C PHE A 98 5.14 -6.24 2.99
N ILE A 99 6.08 -6.46 2.07
CA ILE A 99 6.58 -5.42 1.16
C ILE A 99 5.45 -4.90 0.27
N GLN A 100 4.66 -5.80 -0.33
CA GLN A 100 3.53 -5.41 -1.17
C GLN A 100 2.49 -4.59 -0.39
N THR A 101 2.19 -4.99 0.84
CA THR A 101 1.22 -4.28 1.69
C THR A 101 1.77 -2.97 2.22
N PHE A 102 3.06 -2.88 2.51
CA PHE A 102 3.68 -1.61 2.86
C PHE A 102 3.63 -0.61 1.70
N LEU A 103 3.83 -1.07 0.47
CA LEU A 103 3.81 -0.19 -0.72
C LEU A 103 2.39 0.16 -1.19
N PHE A 104 1.47 -0.80 -1.17
CA PHE A 104 0.14 -0.66 -1.78
C PHE A 104 -1.01 -0.75 -0.78
N GLY A 105 -0.71 -0.77 0.51
CA GLY A 105 -1.67 -0.69 1.61
C GLY A 105 -2.83 -1.69 1.50
N PHE A 106 -4.03 -1.19 1.80
CA PHE A 106 -5.28 -1.92 1.74
C PHE A 106 -5.50 -2.73 0.44
N ALA A 107 -5.06 -2.24 -0.71
CA ALA A 107 -5.25 -2.94 -1.98
C ALA A 107 -4.52 -4.29 -2.03
N SER A 108 -3.39 -4.40 -1.34
CA SER A 108 -2.69 -5.67 -1.11
C SER A 108 -3.36 -6.47 0.01
N LEU A 109 -3.62 -5.83 1.17
CA LEU A 109 -4.15 -6.51 2.34
C LEU A 109 -5.51 -7.19 2.07
N HIS A 110 -6.37 -6.56 1.27
CA HIS A 110 -7.67 -7.11 0.90
C HIS A 110 -7.57 -8.47 0.18
N LEU A 111 -6.55 -8.65 -0.68
CA LEU A 111 -6.32 -9.93 -1.36
C LEU A 111 -5.98 -11.03 -0.36
N LEU A 112 -5.13 -10.71 0.62
CA LEU A 112 -4.77 -11.66 1.67
C LEU A 112 -5.95 -11.96 2.61
N ILE A 113 -6.80 -10.98 2.90
CA ILE A 113 -8.04 -11.20 3.67
C ILE A 113 -8.97 -12.17 2.95
N LYS A 114 -9.18 -11.95 1.64
CA LYS A 114 -10.06 -12.76 0.79
C LYS A 114 -9.56 -14.21 0.62
N TYR A 115 -8.26 -14.44 0.70
CA TYR A 115 -7.69 -15.79 0.59
C TYR A 115 -8.23 -16.72 1.69
N ASP A 116 -8.84 -17.83 1.31
CA ASP A 116 -9.32 -18.86 2.23
C ASP A 116 -8.50 -20.14 2.05
N PRO A 117 -7.67 -20.53 3.04
CA PRO A 117 -6.78 -21.69 2.93
C PRO A 117 -7.51 -23.04 2.99
N GLU A 118 -8.79 -23.10 3.39
CA GLU A 118 -9.56 -24.35 3.37
C GLU A 118 -10.20 -24.56 1.99
N ARG A 119 -10.76 -23.50 1.40
CA ARG A 119 -11.30 -23.52 0.04
C ARG A 119 -10.24 -23.84 -1.00
N SER A 120 -9.03 -23.28 -0.87
CA SER A 120 -7.94 -23.49 -1.84
C SER A 120 -7.36 -24.90 -1.85
N LYS A 121 -7.67 -25.74 -0.86
CA LYS A 121 -7.26 -27.16 -0.81
C LYS A 121 -8.24 -28.09 -1.52
N GLN A 122 -9.43 -27.60 -1.86
CA GLN A 122 -10.51 -28.39 -2.47
C GLN A 122 -10.61 -28.19 -4.00
N ASP A 123 -9.93 -27.18 -4.54
CA ASP A 123 -9.76 -26.92 -5.98
C ASP A 123 -8.46 -27.57 -6.50
#